data_AF-A0A7S2GKB5-F1
#
_entry.id   AF-A0A7S2GKB5-F1
#
_cell.length_a   1.000
_cell.length_b   1.000
_cell.length_c   1.000
_cell.angle_alpha   90.00
_cell.angle_beta   90.00
_cell.angle_gamma   90.00
#
_symmetry.space_group_name_H-M   'P 1'
#
loop_
_entity.id
_entity.type
_entity.pdbx_description
1 polymer ?
#
loop_
_entity_poly.entity_id
_entity_poly.type
_entity_poly.pdbx_seq_one_letter_code
_entity_poly.pdbx_strand_id
1 'polypeptide(L)'
;VGVSELMEQAAACIASNYPDVELTAVIGDKKKGPVTSFWRFQSVLFLGLAHRFTAQAAWKQDDYGRAIYHQRKAVELIKPAKKGAKDAGGMPPLEGQLERLKPHLDTFREEIAGELRSYEADNTTIYYFAVPETGDPCLSLSKIIMMKPTAYTPETMDPLPLVGKQMSDEQLARQLQEELSTGADEGPPPNYGASDDPPPPAYEPPPAVTPQSMDSQARL
;
A
#
# COMPACT_ATOMS: atom_id res chain seq x y z
N VAL A 1 -9.32 13.71 -7.94
CA VAL A 1 -8.46 12.76 -8.67
C VAL A 1 -8.60 11.39 -8.01
N GLY A 2 -8.76 10.30 -8.76
CA GLY A 2 -9.09 8.96 -8.23
C GLY A 2 -7.80 8.27 -7.89
N VAL A 3 -7.76 7.38 -6.89
CA VAL A 3 -6.48 6.87 -6.36
C VAL A 3 -5.56 6.34 -7.47
N SER A 4 -6.08 5.60 -8.47
CA SER A 4 -5.28 5.13 -9.62
C SER A 4 -4.73 6.27 -10.48
N GLU A 5 -5.55 7.25 -10.84
CA GLU A 5 -5.17 8.41 -11.65
C GLU A 5 -4.30 9.40 -10.87
N LEU A 6 -4.46 9.48 -9.54
CA LEU A 6 -3.64 10.28 -8.63
C LEU A 6 -2.28 9.61 -8.45
N MET A 7 -2.24 8.27 -8.47
CA MET A 7 -1.00 7.50 -8.50
C MET A 7 -0.31 7.56 -9.86
N GLU A 8 -1.05 7.55 -10.97
CA GLU A 8 -0.49 7.78 -12.31
C GLU A 8 0.01 9.22 -12.47
N GLN A 9 -0.76 10.21 -12.00
CA GLN A 9 -0.34 11.62 -11.99
C GLN A 9 0.82 11.85 -11.02
N ALA A 10 0.86 11.19 -9.87
CA ALA A 10 2.00 11.25 -8.96
C ALA A 10 3.23 10.59 -9.58
N ALA A 11 3.08 9.42 -10.22
CA ALA A 11 4.18 8.77 -10.95
C ALA A 11 4.69 9.67 -12.09
N ALA A 12 3.79 10.29 -12.87
CA ALA A 12 4.15 11.22 -13.94
C ALA A 12 4.77 12.53 -13.41
N CYS A 13 4.27 13.06 -12.29
CA CYS A 13 4.76 14.28 -11.65
C CYS A 13 6.15 14.07 -11.05
N ILE A 14 6.39 12.93 -10.38
CA ILE A 14 7.70 12.54 -9.87
C ILE A 14 8.68 12.34 -11.04
N ALA A 15 8.24 11.71 -12.13
CA ALA A 15 9.06 11.57 -13.34
C ALA A 15 9.46 12.93 -13.95
N SER A 16 8.59 13.94 -13.87
CA SER A 16 8.86 15.27 -14.45
C SER A 16 9.72 16.19 -13.56
N ASN A 17 9.58 16.10 -12.24
CA ASN A 17 10.25 17.00 -11.29
C ASN A 17 11.58 16.46 -10.76
N TYR A 18 11.82 15.16 -10.91
CA TYR A 18 13.07 14.51 -10.55
C TYR A 18 13.62 13.75 -11.76
N PRO A 19 14.14 14.44 -12.79
CA PRO A 19 14.64 13.79 -14.00
C PRO A 19 15.83 12.85 -13.74
N ASP A 20 16.56 13.06 -12.64
CA ASP A 20 17.65 12.20 -12.17
C ASP A 20 17.19 11.05 -11.26
N VAL A 21 15.91 11.02 -10.87
CA VAL A 21 15.27 9.86 -10.23
C VAL A 21 14.47 9.15 -11.32
N GLU A 22 15.16 8.29 -12.08
CA GLU A 22 14.60 7.55 -13.22
C GLU A 22 13.25 6.87 -12.89
N LEU A 23 12.18 7.58 -13.22
CA LEU A 23 10.82 7.07 -13.34
C LEU A 23 10.44 7.08 -14.82
N THR A 24 11.39 6.69 -15.66
CA THR A 24 11.20 6.45 -17.08
C THR A 24 10.49 5.12 -17.25
N ALA A 25 9.20 5.21 -17.55
CA ALA A 25 8.55 4.24 -18.41
C ALA A 25 9.23 4.26 -19.78
N VAL A 26 10.41 3.63 -19.91
CA VAL A 26 10.97 3.22 -21.18
C VAL A 26 11.41 1.77 -21.04
N ILE A 27 10.60 0.89 -21.61
CA ILE A 27 11.03 -0.17 -22.52
C ILE A 27 12.57 -0.32 -22.63
N GLY A 28 13.19 -1.10 -21.76
CA GLY A 28 14.58 -1.56 -21.95
C GLY A 28 15.51 -1.18 -20.80
N ASP A 29 16.10 -2.22 -20.22
CA ASP A 29 17.27 -2.20 -19.35
C ASP A 29 17.18 -1.68 -17.89
N LYS A 30 17.10 -2.68 -17.00
CA LYS A 30 17.98 -2.86 -15.82
C LYS A 30 18.16 -1.65 -14.88
N LYS A 31 17.10 -1.32 -14.13
CA LYS A 31 17.03 -1.33 -12.65
C LYS A 31 15.77 -0.61 -12.19
N LYS A 32 14.65 -1.34 -12.10
CA LYS A 32 13.40 -0.80 -11.55
C LYS A 32 13.54 -0.63 -10.04
N GLY A 33 13.43 0.60 -9.55
CA GLY A 33 13.38 0.88 -8.10
C GLY A 33 12.10 0.35 -7.45
N PRO A 34 12.15 -0.05 -6.16
CA PRO A 34 11.06 -0.72 -5.44
C PRO A 34 9.78 0.13 -5.27
N VAL A 35 9.87 1.45 -5.43
CA VAL A 35 8.73 2.36 -5.29
C VAL A 35 7.75 2.19 -6.46
N THR A 36 8.25 2.03 -7.69
CA THR A 36 7.40 1.91 -8.89
C THR A 36 6.61 0.61 -8.94
N SER A 37 7.16 -0.49 -8.43
CA SER A 37 6.48 -1.79 -8.36
C SER A 37 5.33 -1.77 -7.34
N PHE A 38 5.51 -1.07 -6.22
CA PHE A 38 4.49 -0.89 -5.19
C PHE A 38 3.27 -0.10 -5.69
N TRP A 39 3.48 1.06 -6.31
CA TRP A 39 2.36 1.86 -6.83
C TRP A 39 1.59 1.13 -7.93
N ARG A 40 2.30 0.43 -8.82
CA ARG A 40 1.68 -0.42 -9.84
C ARG A 40 0.89 -1.57 -9.21
N PHE A 41 1.42 -2.19 -8.14
CA PHE A 41 0.70 -3.22 -7.41
C PHE A 41 -0.61 -2.67 -6.83
N GLN A 42 -0.56 -1.53 -6.13
CA GLN A 42 -1.74 -0.93 -5.53
C GLN A 42 -2.77 -0.51 -6.58
N SER A 43 -2.37 0.13 -7.67
CA SER A 43 -3.31 0.58 -8.70
C SER A 43 -4.06 -0.58 -9.34
N VAL A 44 -3.36 -1.67 -9.67
CA VAL A 44 -3.97 -2.89 -10.23
C VAL A 44 -4.89 -3.57 -9.21
N LEU A 45 -4.46 -3.66 -7.95
CA LEU A 45 -5.27 -4.25 -6.88
C LEU A 45 -6.58 -3.47 -6.68
N PHE A 46 -6.51 -2.15 -6.57
CA PHE A 46 -7.70 -1.30 -6.39
C PHE A 46 -8.62 -1.33 -7.62
N LEU A 47 -8.07 -1.37 -8.83
CA LEU A 47 -8.87 -1.51 -10.04
C LEU A 47 -9.58 -2.88 -10.08
N GLY A 48 -8.88 -3.95 -9.72
CA GLY A 48 -9.48 -5.29 -9.60
C GLY A 48 -10.62 -5.33 -8.58
N LEU A 49 -10.42 -4.71 -7.41
CA LEU A 49 -11.46 -4.54 -6.38
C LEU A 49 -12.66 -3.73 -6.89
N ALA A 50 -12.42 -2.62 -7.59
CA ALA A 50 -13.49 -1.80 -8.16
C ALA A 50 -14.35 -2.62 -9.15
N HIS A 51 -13.73 -3.43 -10.00
CA HIS A 51 -14.44 -4.35 -10.88
C HIS A 51 -15.24 -5.40 -10.09
N ARG A 52 -14.66 -6.01 -9.04
CA ARG A 52 -15.38 -6.98 -8.18
C ARG A 52 -16.63 -6.36 -7.56
N PHE A 53 -16.52 -5.18 -6.94
CA PHE A 53 -17.68 -4.52 -6.32
C PHE A 53 -18.72 -4.05 -7.34
N THR A 54 -18.28 -3.63 -8.53
CA THR A 54 -19.19 -3.30 -9.64
C THR A 54 -19.93 -4.54 -10.12
N ALA A 55 -19.26 -5.69 -10.19
CA ALA A 55 -19.90 -6.97 -10.52
C ALA A 55 -20.99 -7.33 -9.50
N GLN A 56 -20.68 -7.21 -8.21
CA GLN A 56 -21.66 -7.47 -7.14
C GLN A 56 -22.85 -6.48 -7.18
N ALA A 57 -22.61 -5.22 -7.52
CA ALA A 57 -23.67 -4.23 -7.70
C ALA A 57 -24.57 -4.58 -8.89
N ALA A 58 -23.98 -4.94 -10.04
CA ALA A 58 -24.73 -5.38 -11.22
C ALA A 58 -25.53 -6.66 -10.96
N TRP A 59 -24.95 -7.61 -10.21
CA TRP A 59 -25.63 -8.84 -9.81
C TRP A 59 -26.88 -8.56 -8.97
N LYS A 60 -26.81 -7.60 -8.04
CA LYS A 60 -27.95 -7.14 -7.22
C LYS A 60 -29.01 -6.37 -8.00
N GLN A 61 -28.68 -5.89 -9.21
CA GLN A 61 -29.59 -5.19 -10.11
C GLN A 61 -30.16 -6.12 -11.20
N ASP A 62 -29.97 -7.44 -11.05
CA ASP A 62 -30.36 -8.48 -12.01
C ASP A 62 -29.73 -8.31 -13.41
N ASP A 63 -28.61 -7.57 -13.50
CA ASP A 63 -27.80 -7.43 -14.72
C ASP A 63 -26.64 -8.45 -14.71
N TYR A 64 -27.01 -9.72 -14.84
CA TYR A 64 -26.07 -10.84 -14.68
C TYR A 64 -24.99 -10.88 -15.77
N GLY A 65 -25.30 -10.47 -17.00
CA GLY A 65 -24.34 -10.39 -18.09
C GLY A 65 -23.20 -9.41 -17.79
N ARG A 66 -23.56 -8.22 -17.29
CA ARG A 66 -22.60 -7.20 -16.88
C ARG A 66 -21.85 -7.59 -15.61
N ALA A 67 -22.52 -8.23 -14.65
CA ALA A 67 -21.88 -8.76 -13.47
C ALA A 67 -20.74 -9.73 -13.82
N ILE A 68 -21.00 -10.69 -14.73
CA ILE A 68 -19.99 -11.64 -15.22
C ILE A 68 -18.84 -10.91 -15.93
N TYR A 69 -19.15 -9.93 -16.78
CA TYR A 69 -18.11 -9.14 -17.46
C TYR A 69 -17.16 -8.46 -16.45
N HIS A 70 -17.69 -7.74 -15.47
CA HIS A 70 -16.86 -7.07 -14.47
C HIS A 70 -16.10 -8.07 -13.60
N GLN A 71 -16.69 -9.20 -13.24
CA GLN A 71 -16.02 -10.23 -12.47
C GLN A 71 -14.86 -10.86 -13.26
N ARG A 72 -15.04 -11.12 -14.57
CA ARG A 72 -13.94 -11.56 -15.46
C ARG A 72 -12.79 -10.56 -15.47
N LYS A 73 -13.09 -9.26 -15.58
CA LYS A 73 -12.07 -8.19 -15.51
C LYS A 73 -11.35 -8.15 -14.18
N ALA A 74 -12.05 -8.32 -13.06
CA ALA A 74 -11.43 -8.44 -11.75
C ALA A 74 -10.43 -9.61 -11.70
N VAL A 75 -10.84 -10.79 -12.18
CA VAL A 75 -9.96 -11.97 -12.27
C VAL A 75 -8.74 -11.71 -13.15
N GLU A 76 -8.91 -11.10 -14.32
CA GLU A 76 -7.81 -10.76 -15.24
C GLU A 76 -6.77 -9.83 -14.59
N LEU A 77 -7.23 -8.80 -13.88
CA LEU A 77 -6.36 -7.82 -13.22
C LEU A 77 -5.58 -8.42 -12.05
N ILE A 78 -6.20 -9.32 -11.29
CA ILE A 78 -5.61 -9.85 -10.05
C ILE A 78 -4.70 -11.06 -10.35
N LYS A 79 -4.86 -11.70 -11.52
CA LYS A 79 -3.96 -12.75 -12.01
C LYS A 79 -2.52 -12.22 -12.12
N PRO A 80 -1.50 -13.07 -11.84
CA PRO A 80 -0.10 -12.68 -12.04
C PRO A 80 0.15 -12.27 -13.49
N ALA A 81 0.83 -11.14 -13.69
CA ALA A 81 1.28 -10.72 -15.01
C ALA A 81 2.21 -11.79 -15.61
N LYS A 82 1.99 -12.14 -16.88
CA LYS A 82 2.87 -13.08 -17.59
C LYS A 82 4.26 -12.46 -17.72
N LYS A 83 5.28 -13.19 -17.28
CA LYS A 83 6.69 -12.77 -17.41
C LYS A 83 7.00 -12.46 -18.88
N GLY A 84 7.55 -11.27 -19.15
CA GLY A 84 8.04 -10.86 -20.48
C GLY A 84 7.04 -10.09 -21.35
N ALA A 85 5.78 -9.97 -20.95
CA ALA A 85 4.84 -9.11 -21.67
C ALA A 85 4.92 -7.68 -21.13
N LYS A 86 5.41 -6.76 -21.97
CA LYS A 86 5.60 -5.33 -21.64
C LYS A 86 4.30 -4.66 -21.20
N ASP A 87 3.17 -5.13 -21.72
CA ASP A 87 1.81 -4.65 -21.43
C ASP A 87 0.88 -5.78 -20.94
N ALA A 88 1.42 -6.82 -20.29
CA ALA A 88 0.56 -7.85 -19.71
C ALA A 88 -0.34 -7.22 -18.65
N GLY A 89 -1.63 -7.15 -18.94
CA GLY A 89 -2.66 -6.98 -17.93
C GLY A 89 -2.45 -8.00 -16.82
N GLY A 90 -2.62 -7.55 -15.57
CA GLY A 90 -2.42 -8.38 -14.39
C GLY A 90 -1.55 -7.73 -13.32
N MET A 91 -1.47 -8.41 -12.19
CA MET A 91 -0.73 -8.02 -11.00
C MET A 91 0.78 -8.10 -11.28
N PRO A 92 1.57 -7.05 -10.99
CA PRO A 92 3.03 -7.14 -11.08
C PRO A 92 3.57 -8.24 -10.13
N PRO A 93 4.77 -8.77 -10.39
CA PRO A 93 5.43 -9.68 -9.47
C PRO A 93 5.62 -9.00 -8.11
N LEU A 94 5.37 -9.75 -7.04
CA LEU A 94 5.64 -9.29 -5.68
C LEU A 94 7.13 -9.50 -5.41
N GLU A 95 7.80 -8.46 -4.94
CA GLU A 95 9.23 -8.48 -4.62
C GLU A 95 9.43 -7.87 -3.22
N GLY A 96 10.40 -8.39 -2.47
CA GLY A 96 10.78 -7.83 -1.16
C GLY A 96 9.67 -7.96 -0.11
N GLN A 97 9.32 -6.85 0.55
CA GLN A 97 8.32 -6.85 1.63
C GLN A 97 6.91 -7.26 1.16
N LEU A 98 6.60 -7.08 -0.13
CA LEU A 98 5.30 -7.46 -0.71
C LEU A 98 5.10 -8.97 -0.80
N GLU A 99 6.16 -9.78 -0.75
CA GLU A 99 6.03 -11.24 -0.81
C GLU A 99 5.20 -11.81 0.34
N ARG A 100 5.17 -11.12 1.49
CA ARG A 100 4.35 -11.48 2.65
C ARG A 100 2.84 -11.41 2.36
N LEU A 101 2.42 -10.63 1.35
CA LEU A 101 1.02 -10.53 0.92
C LEU A 101 0.59 -11.65 -0.02
N LYS A 102 1.54 -12.43 -0.54
CA LYS A 102 1.26 -13.52 -1.49
C LYS A 102 0.16 -14.49 -1.04
N PRO A 103 0.16 -15.06 0.18
CA PRO A 103 -0.92 -15.97 0.60
C PRO A 103 -2.29 -15.29 0.58
N HIS A 104 -2.39 -14.05 1.04
CA HIS A 104 -3.64 -13.29 1.01
C HIS A 104 -4.12 -13.02 -0.41
N LEU A 105 -3.21 -12.71 -1.34
CA LEU A 105 -3.56 -12.54 -2.74
C LEU A 105 -3.98 -13.85 -3.41
N ASP A 106 -3.34 -14.97 -3.05
CA ASP A 106 -3.70 -16.27 -3.60
C ASP A 106 -5.10 -16.69 -3.13
N THR A 107 -5.43 -16.53 -1.84
CA THR A 107 -6.80 -16.71 -1.34
C THR A 107 -7.79 -15.79 -2.05
N PHE A 108 -7.45 -14.51 -2.19
CA PHE A 108 -8.31 -13.54 -2.87
C PHE A 108 -8.54 -13.88 -4.36
N ARG A 109 -7.54 -14.41 -5.05
CA ARG A 109 -7.66 -14.91 -6.43
C ARG A 109 -8.61 -16.10 -6.50
N GLU A 110 -8.47 -17.04 -5.58
CA GLU A 110 -9.32 -18.23 -5.51
C GLU A 110 -10.78 -17.84 -5.25
N GLU A 111 -11.03 -16.91 -4.33
CA GLU A 111 -12.38 -16.40 -4.04
C GLU A 111 -13.03 -15.79 -5.27
N ILE A 112 -12.36 -14.85 -5.95
CA ILE A 112 -12.94 -14.14 -7.10
C ILE A 112 -13.15 -15.09 -8.28
N ALA A 113 -12.22 -16.03 -8.50
CA ALA A 113 -12.36 -17.07 -9.51
C ALA A 113 -13.48 -18.08 -9.16
N GLY A 114 -13.69 -18.37 -7.88
CA GLY A 114 -14.82 -19.17 -7.39
C GLY A 114 -16.15 -18.48 -7.66
N GLU A 115 -16.27 -17.22 -7.27
CA GLU A 115 -17.45 -16.37 -7.49
C GLU A 115 -17.78 -16.25 -8.99
N LEU A 116 -16.77 -16.04 -9.84
CA LEU A 116 -16.95 -16.00 -11.30
C LEU A 116 -17.52 -17.32 -11.84
N ARG A 117 -16.97 -18.46 -11.43
CA ARG A 117 -17.46 -19.78 -11.86
C ARG A 117 -18.92 -20.00 -11.45
N SER A 118 -19.30 -19.56 -10.26
CA SER A 118 -20.70 -19.61 -9.81
C SER A 118 -21.59 -18.75 -10.71
N TYR A 119 -21.19 -17.51 -10.99
CA TYR A 119 -21.97 -16.61 -11.84
C TYR A 119 -22.15 -17.16 -13.26
N GLU A 120 -21.09 -17.73 -13.84
CA GLU A 120 -21.15 -18.36 -15.16
C GLU A 120 -22.03 -19.61 -15.15
N ALA A 121 -21.96 -20.44 -14.10
CA ALA A 121 -22.79 -21.64 -13.97
C ALA A 121 -24.29 -21.26 -13.87
N ASP A 122 -24.63 -20.29 -13.03
CA ASP A 122 -26.01 -19.83 -12.87
C ASP A 122 -26.51 -19.16 -14.16
N ASN A 123 -25.68 -18.38 -14.84
CA ASN A 123 -26.09 -17.75 -16.09
C ASN A 123 -26.25 -18.73 -17.25
N THR A 124 -25.51 -19.85 -17.26
CA THR A 124 -25.67 -20.88 -18.30
C THR A 124 -26.83 -21.84 -18.04
N THR A 125 -27.37 -21.88 -16.81
CA THR A 125 -28.41 -22.84 -16.41
C THR A 125 -29.74 -22.20 -16.01
N ILE A 126 -29.73 -20.95 -15.56
CA ILE A 126 -30.90 -20.27 -15.01
C ILE A 126 -31.22 -18.99 -15.81
N TYR A 127 -30.26 -18.08 -15.95
CA TYR A 127 -30.55 -16.71 -16.39
C TYR A 127 -30.39 -16.46 -17.90
N TYR A 128 -29.41 -17.09 -18.55
CA TYR A 128 -29.13 -16.99 -20.00
C TYR A 128 -28.90 -15.57 -20.54
N PHE A 129 -28.36 -14.65 -19.73
CA PHE A 129 -28.03 -13.29 -20.18
C PHE A 129 -26.80 -13.28 -21.08
N ALA A 130 -26.81 -12.42 -22.10
CA ALA A 130 -25.65 -12.17 -22.93
C ALA A 130 -24.56 -11.44 -22.13
N VAL A 131 -23.32 -11.92 -22.23
CA VAL A 131 -22.16 -11.31 -21.57
C VAL A 131 -21.47 -10.37 -22.57
N PRO A 132 -21.32 -9.07 -22.26
CA PRO A 132 -20.59 -8.14 -23.12
C PRO A 132 -19.14 -8.59 -23.36
N GLU A 133 -18.64 -8.48 -24.59
CA GLU A 133 -17.23 -8.78 -24.90
C GLU A 133 -16.32 -7.57 -24.64
N THR A 134 -16.83 -6.38 -24.97
CA THR A 134 -16.14 -5.10 -24.80
C THR A 134 -16.76 -4.34 -23.64
N GLY A 135 -15.93 -3.53 -22.97
CA GLY A 135 -16.35 -2.76 -21.80
C GLY A 135 -17.49 -1.83 -22.13
N ASP A 136 -18.42 -1.73 -21.19
CA ASP A 136 -19.55 -0.83 -21.30
C ASP A 136 -19.05 0.62 -21.17
N PRO A 137 -19.15 1.45 -22.21
CA PRO A 137 -18.64 2.83 -22.19
C PRO A 137 -19.38 3.69 -21.14
N CYS A 138 -20.57 3.26 -20.71
CA CYS A 138 -21.39 3.98 -19.73
C CYS A 138 -20.92 3.79 -18.28
N LEU A 139 -20.08 2.80 -17.96
CA LEU A 139 -19.49 2.64 -16.63
C LEU A 139 -18.17 3.38 -16.53
N SER A 140 -18.22 4.70 -16.69
CA SER A 140 -17.23 5.54 -16.04
C SER A 140 -17.39 5.33 -14.54
N LEU A 141 -16.46 4.61 -13.90
CA LEU A 141 -16.44 4.47 -12.45
C LEU A 141 -16.46 5.87 -11.84
N SER A 142 -17.63 6.30 -11.39
CA SER A 142 -17.84 7.66 -10.92
C SER A 142 -16.90 7.90 -9.73
N LYS A 143 -16.01 8.84 -9.94
CA LYS A 143 -14.82 9.08 -9.14
C LYS A 143 -15.19 9.73 -7.80
N ILE A 144 -15.23 8.94 -6.74
CA ILE A 144 -15.46 9.47 -5.38
C ILE A 144 -14.11 9.75 -4.73
N ILE A 145 -13.82 11.03 -4.49
CA ILE A 145 -12.63 11.46 -3.74
C ILE A 145 -13.01 11.51 -2.26
N MET A 146 -12.68 10.46 -1.51
CA MET A 146 -13.03 10.37 -0.09
C MET A 146 -12.14 11.20 0.83
N MET A 147 -10.89 11.42 0.44
CA MET A 147 -9.91 12.18 1.22
C MET A 147 -9.77 13.58 0.63
N LYS A 148 -10.18 14.59 1.40
CA LYS A 148 -9.80 15.98 1.08
C LYS A 148 -8.37 16.19 1.55
N PRO A 149 -7.49 16.82 0.75
CA PRO A 149 -6.19 17.23 1.24
C PRO A 149 -6.40 18.13 2.46
N THR A 150 -5.92 17.71 3.62
CA THR A 150 -5.86 18.59 4.77
C THR A 150 -4.82 19.65 4.45
N ALA A 151 -5.22 20.92 4.40
CA ALA A 151 -4.27 22.00 4.22
C ALA A 151 -3.27 21.92 5.37
N TYR A 152 -2.00 21.74 5.03
CA TYR A 152 -0.93 21.84 6.01
C TYR A 152 -0.90 23.30 6.48
N THR A 153 -1.44 23.55 7.67
CA THR A 153 -1.16 24.77 8.39
C THR A 153 0.22 24.58 9.01
N PRO A 154 1.24 25.36 8.62
CA PRO A 154 2.47 25.46 9.38
C PRO A 154 2.07 26.14 10.70
N GLU A 155 1.53 25.36 11.64
CA GLU A 155 1.53 25.77 13.03
C GLU A 155 2.96 26.10 13.34
N THR A 156 3.14 27.35 13.74
CA THR A 156 4.37 28.02 14.14
C THR A 156 5.28 27.01 14.82
N MET A 157 6.16 26.36 14.05
CA MET A 157 7.35 25.78 14.65
C MET A 157 8.01 26.99 15.25
N ASP A 158 7.99 27.10 16.58
CA ASP A 158 8.94 27.94 17.28
C ASP A 158 10.27 27.63 16.60
N PRO A 159 10.92 28.63 15.98
CA PRO A 159 12.18 28.38 15.31
C PRO A 159 13.04 27.66 16.34
N LEU A 160 13.40 26.41 16.04
CA LEU A 160 14.38 25.68 16.83
C LEU A 160 15.50 26.68 17.05
N PRO A 161 15.82 27.05 18.29
CA PRO A 161 16.84 28.03 18.53
C PRO A 161 18.13 27.42 17.98
N LEU A 162 18.47 27.79 16.75
CA LEU A 162 19.84 27.89 16.26
C LEU A 162 20.51 29.06 17.00
N VAL A 163 20.28 29.16 18.31
CA VAL A 163 21.22 29.73 19.24
C VAL A 163 22.27 28.64 19.43
N GLY A 164 23.02 28.37 18.36
CA GLY A 164 24.45 28.24 18.57
C GLY A 164 24.81 29.52 19.30
N LYS A 165 25.18 29.42 20.58
CA LYS A 165 25.82 30.53 21.27
C LYS A 165 26.80 31.09 20.26
N GLN A 166 26.62 32.34 19.85
CA GLN A 166 27.68 33.08 19.18
C GLN A 166 28.77 33.25 20.24
N MET A 167 29.47 32.17 20.55
CA MET A 167 30.80 32.27 21.08
C MET A 167 31.56 32.96 19.97
N SER A 168 32.16 34.12 20.27
CA SER A 168 33.15 34.66 19.37
C SER A 168 34.20 33.56 19.13
N ASP A 169 34.78 33.51 17.94
CA ASP A 169 35.82 32.53 17.62
C ASP A 169 36.93 32.51 18.70
N GLU A 170 37.16 33.61 19.40
CA GLU A 170 38.07 33.70 20.56
C GLU A 170 37.64 32.86 21.77
N GLN A 171 36.34 32.79 22.08
CA GLN A 171 35.83 31.94 23.17
C GLN A 171 35.92 30.46 22.80
N LEU A 172 35.62 30.12 21.54
CA LEU A 172 35.76 28.76 21.02
C LEU A 172 37.23 28.32 20.99
N ALA A 173 38.14 29.20 20.58
CA ALA A 173 39.58 28.94 20.56
C ALA A 173 40.14 28.73 21.98
N ARG A 174 39.70 29.52 22.97
CA ARG A 174 40.11 29.31 24.38
C ARG A 174 39.61 27.98 24.93
N GLN A 175 38.36 27.61 24.65
CA GLN A 175 37.80 26.35 25.12
C GLN A 175 38.54 25.14 24.51
N LEU A 176 38.83 25.18 23.21
CA LEU A 176 39.63 24.15 22.54
C LEU A 176 41.05 24.05 23.10
N GLN A 177 41.65 25.19 23.46
CA GLN A 177 42.99 25.22 24.03
C GLN A 177 43.01 24.67 25.47
N GLU A 178 41.96 24.92 26.26
CA GLU A 178 41.78 24.33 27.59
C GLU A 178 41.58 22.80 27.51
N GLU A 179 40.77 22.30 26.58
CA GLU A 179 40.55 20.86 26.37
C GLU A 179 41.83 20.12 25.92
N LEU A 180 42.62 20.74 25.05
CA LEU A 180 43.92 20.19 24.64
C LEU A 180 44.95 20.20 25.80
N SER A 181 44.84 21.17 26.70
CA SER A 181 45.74 21.26 27.87
C SER A 181 45.34 20.36 29.04
N THR A 182 44.07 19.98 29.13
CA THR A 182 43.58 19.00 30.13
C THR A 182 43.60 17.55 29.65
N GLY A 183 43.88 17.29 28.38
CA GLY A 183 43.94 15.95 27.77
C GLY A 183 45.23 15.13 28.01
N ALA A 184 46.05 15.46 29.01
CA ALA A 184 47.31 14.75 29.30
C ALA A 184 47.33 14.08 30.69
N ASP A 185 46.18 13.60 31.18
CA ASP A 185 46.14 12.68 32.32
C ASP A 185 45.38 11.41 31.93
N GLU A 186 46.12 10.31 31.81
CA GLU A 186 45.63 8.98 31.49
C GLU A 186 44.71 8.48 32.62
N GLY A 187 43.42 8.71 32.48
CA GLY A 187 42.42 8.06 33.30
C GLY A 187 42.39 6.54 33.06
N PRO A 188 42.22 5.71 34.11
CA PRO A 188 42.22 4.26 33.98
C PRO A 188 41.08 3.77 33.08
N PRO A 189 41.24 2.60 32.44
CA PRO A 189 40.33 2.12 31.41
C PRO A 189 38.89 2.01 31.90
N PRO A 190 37.89 2.25 31.03
CA PRO A 190 36.49 2.11 31.38
C PRO A 190 36.21 0.66 31.78
N ASN A 191 35.73 0.50 33.01
CA ASN A 191 35.17 -0.75 33.51
C ASN A 191 33.83 -0.99 32.79
N TYR A 192 33.81 -1.94 31.86
CA TYR A 192 32.59 -2.44 31.20
C TYR A 192 31.79 -3.33 32.17
N GLY A 193 31.50 -2.80 33.36
CA GLY A 193 30.69 -3.45 34.37
C GLY A 193 29.22 -3.41 33.97
N ALA A 194 28.69 -4.59 33.66
CA ALA A 194 27.31 -5.03 33.81
C ALA A 194 26.22 -3.97 33.54
N SER A 195 25.69 -3.99 32.32
CA SER A 195 24.38 -3.41 32.03
C SER A 195 23.31 -4.13 32.87
N ASP A 196 22.85 -3.47 33.92
CA ASP A 196 21.58 -3.71 34.60
C ASP A 196 20.42 -3.38 33.64
N ASP A 197 20.27 -4.18 32.58
CA ASP A 197 19.05 -4.16 31.78
C ASP A 197 17.94 -4.81 32.61
N PRO A 198 16.86 -4.07 32.93
CA PRO A 198 15.72 -4.64 33.63
C PRO A 198 15.12 -5.77 32.77
N PRO A 199 14.71 -6.90 33.39
CA PRO A 199 14.11 -7.98 32.65
C PRO A 199 12.84 -7.51 31.92
N PRO A 200 12.58 -8.03 30.71
CA PRO A 200 11.42 -7.62 29.93
C PRO A 200 10.12 -7.89 30.71
N PRO A 201 9.10 -7.02 30.57
CA PRO A 201 7.83 -7.19 31.26
C PRO A 201 7.19 -8.54 30.90
N ALA A 202 6.70 -9.24 31.92
CA ALA A 202 6.02 -10.51 31.77
C ALA A 202 4.76 -10.33 30.89
N TYR A 203 4.66 -11.14 29.84
CA TYR A 203 3.53 -11.12 28.93
C TYR A 203 2.30 -11.72 29.65
N GLU A 204 1.34 -10.88 30.03
CA GLU A 204 0.02 -11.37 30.46
C GLU A 204 -0.78 -11.84 29.23
N PRO A 205 -1.22 -13.11 29.19
CA PRO A 205 -2.06 -13.59 28.11
C PRO A 205 -3.44 -12.92 28.19
N PRO A 206 -4.04 -12.55 27.04
CA PRO A 206 -5.36 -11.93 27.01
C PRO A 206 -6.42 -12.86 27.63
N PRO A 207 -7.42 -12.30 28.34
CA PRO A 207 -8.45 -13.09 28.99
C PRO A 207 -9.21 -13.93 27.97
N ALA A 208 -9.48 -15.18 28.34
CA ALA A 208 -10.20 -16.13 27.50
C ALA A 208 -11.57 -15.55 27.11
N VAL A 209 -11.79 -15.40 25.81
CA VAL A 209 -13.07 -14.99 25.23
C VAL A 209 -14.09 -16.09 25.56
N THR A 210 -14.99 -15.79 26.48
CA THR A 210 -16.13 -16.66 26.77
C THR A 210 -17.11 -16.58 25.61
N PRO A 211 -17.52 -17.70 25.00
CA PRO A 211 -18.50 -17.69 23.93
C PRO A 211 -19.83 -17.16 24.48
N GLN A 212 -20.27 -16.01 23.96
CA GLN A 212 -21.62 -15.52 24.23
C GLN A 212 -22.61 -16.51 23.64
N SER A 213 -23.43 -17.12 24.50
CA SER A 213 -24.57 -17.94 24.11
C SER A 213 -25.50 -17.07 23.27
N MET A 214 -25.58 -17.35 21.97
CA MET A 214 -26.64 -16.84 21.10
C MET A 214 -27.89 -17.69 21.30
N ASP A 215 -28.49 -17.57 22.48
CA ASP A 215 -29.83 -18.03 22.70
C ASP A 215 -30.82 -16.92 22.34
N SER A 216 -31.70 -17.27 21.40
CA SER A 216 -33.10 -16.85 21.38
C SER A 216 -33.40 -15.39 21.05
N GLN A 217 -33.59 -15.09 19.75
CA GLN A 217 -34.73 -14.27 19.32
C GLN A 217 -35.30 -14.76 17.98
N ALA A 218 -36.05 -15.87 18.04
CA ALA A 218 -37.17 -16.09 17.15
C ALA A 218 -38.42 -15.53 17.83
N ARG A 219 -38.93 -14.40 17.35
CA ARG A 219 -40.29 -13.95 17.62
C ARG A 219 -40.93 -13.49 16.31
N LEU A 220 -41.85 -14.36 15.86
CA LEU A 220 -43.12 -14.15 15.15
C LEU A 220 -43.20 -13.00 14.15
#